data_AF-T0Q1L0-F1
#
_entry.id   AF-T0Q1L0-F1
#
_cell.length_a   1.000
_cell.length_b   1.000
_cell.length_c   1.000
_cell.angle_alpha   90.00
_cell.angle_beta   90.00
_cell.angle_gamma   90.00
#
_symmetry.space_group_name_H-M   'P 1'
#
loop_
_entity.id
_entity.type
_entity.pdbx_description
1 polymer ?
#
loop_
_entity_poly.entity_id
_entity_poly.type
_entity_poly.pdbx_seq_one_letter_code
_entity_poly.pdbx_strand_id
1 'polypeptide(L)'
;MASSKRKSYSDPSIPPEVRERRQVYDREAKRCARQTYLTEIDALNTTIVGLTQKLHALRGSSALPWKEVAEAMAANSASSATTNSRLRGQMEEQKQIARTLYEWAKAHLPTDTDEMTELEAMWLEVATLTDTGHVCREIGFSELQHFFDGYDSQGTEQVASSHSGDDES
;
A
#
# COMPACT_ATOMS: atom_id res chain seq x y z
N MET A 1 -20.84 -49.06 4.41
CA MET A 1 -21.66 -48.87 5.64
C MET A 1 -21.03 -49.66 6.78
N ALA A 2 -20.25 -49.02 7.66
CA ALA A 2 -19.60 -49.69 8.78
C ALA A 2 -20.59 -49.80 9.95
N SER A 3 -21.10 -51.01 10.19
CA SER A 3 -22.04 -51.31 11.27
C SER A 3 -21.31 -51.26 12.61
N SER A 4 -21.54 -50.18 13.37
CA SER A 4 -20.98 -50.00 14.72
C SER A 4 -21.64 -51.00 15.67
N LYS A 5 -20.96 -52.13 15.90
CA LYS A 5 -21.35 -53.13 16.90
C LYS A 5 -21.33 -52.45 18.28
N ARG A 6 -22.50 -52.02 18.78
CA ARG A 6 -22.65 -51.57 20.16
C ARG A 6 -22.23 -52.73 21.05
N LYS A 7 -21.08 -52.59 21.72
CA LYS A 7 -20.60 -53.55 22.73
C LYS A 7 -21.68 -53.63 23.81
N SER A 8 -22.39 -54.75 23.86
CA SER A 8 -23.39 -55.00 24.89
C SER A 8 -22.66 -55.10 26.23
N TYR A 9 -22.85 -54.11 27.09
CA TYR A 9 -22.25 -54.07 28.43
C TYR A 9 -22.87 -55.11 29.38
N SER A 10 -23.86 -55.87 28.90
CA SER A 10 -24.64 -56.85 29.64
C SER A 10 -24.24 -58.30 29.31
N ASP A 11 -22.94 -58.55 29.10
CA ASP A 11 -22.44 -59.92 28.99
C ASP A 11 -22.29 -60.51 30.41
N PRO A 12 -23.06 -61.56 30.76
CA PRO A 12 -23.03 -62.18 32.08
C PRO A 12 -21.72 -62.94 32.37
N SER A 13 -20.90 -63.23 31.36
CA SER A 13 -19.62 -63.94 31.52
C SER A 13 -18.50 -63.08 32.12
N ILE A 14 -18.67 -61.75 32.13
CA ILE A 14 -17.65 -60.81 32.60
C ILE A 14 -17.86 -60.53 34.10
N PRO A 15 -16.81 -60.63 34.95
CA PRO A 15 -16.90 -60.27 36.35
C PRO A 15 -17.42 -58.83 36.55
N PRO A 16 -18.29 -58.58 37.54
CA PRO A 16 -18.93 -57.28 37.75
C PRO A 16 -17.91 -56.14 37.92
N GLU A 17 -16.81 -56.39 38.63
CA GLU A 17 -15.73 -55.42 38.86
C GLU A 17 -15.07 -54.94 37.55
N VAL A 18 -14.88 -55.84 36.58
CA VAL A 18 -14.27 -55.50 35.27
C VAL A 18 -15.23 -54.65 34.44
N ARG A 19 -16.54 -54.90 34.53
CA ARG A 19 -17.56 -54.08 33.85
C ARG A 19 -17.62 -52.68 34.43
N GLU A 20 -17.56 -52.55 35.75
CA GLU A 20 -17.58 -51.25 36.44
C GLU A 20 -16.36 -50.40 36.08
N ARG A 21 -15.15 -50.99 36.15
CA ARG A 21 -13.92 -50.30 35.73
C ARG A 21 -13.98 -49.82 34.29
N ARG A 22 -14.52 -50.65 33.39
CA ARG A 22 -14.69 -50.29 31.98
C ARG A 22 -15.71 -49.17 31.78
N GLN A 23 -16.83 -49.19 32.49
CA GLN A 23 -17.82 -48.11 32.42
C GLN A 23 -17.25 -46.79 32.94
N VAL A 24 -16.47 -46.83 34.03
CA VAL A 24 -15.78 -45.66 34.56
C VAL A 24 -14.80 -45.12 33.51
N TYR A 25 -13.95 -45.98 32.94
CA TYR A 25 -13.03 -45.59 31.88
C TYR A 25 -13.74 -45.00 30.66
N ASP A 26 -14.83 -45.61 30.18
CA ASP A 26 -15.59 -45.11 29.03
C ASP A 26 -16.26 -43.76 29.33
N ARG A 27 -16.71 -43.55 30.58
CA ARG A 27 -17.26 -42.26 31.03
C ARG A 27 -16.17 -41.19 31.09
N GLU A 28 -15.01 -41.53 31.65
CA GLU A 28 -13.85 -40.64 31.73
C GLU A 28 -13.31 -40.29 30.35
N ALA A 29 -13.14 -41.27 29.46
CA ALA A 29 -12.72 -41.05 28.08
C ALA A 29 -13.66 -40.10 27.34
N LYS A 30 -14.99 -40.25 27.50
CA LYS A 30 -15.97 -39.33 26.93
C LYS A 30 -15.92 -37.94 27.55
N ARG A 31 -15.68 -37.84 28.86
CA ARG A 31 -15.49 -36.54 29.54
C ARG A 31 -14.24 -35.84 29.02
N CYS A 32 -13.11 -36.55 28.95
CA CYS A 32 -11.86 -36.03 28.40
C CYS A 32 -12.04 -35.56 26.94
N ALA A 33 -12.65 -36.38 26.08
CA ALA A 33 -12.89 -36.01 24.68
C ALA A 33 -13.82 -34.79 24.54
N ARG A 34 -14.84 -34.67 25.41
CA ARG A 34 -15.68 -33.47 25.46
C ARG A 34 -14.89 -32.25 25.93
N GLN A 35 -14.04 -32.42 26.96
CA GLN A 35 -13.23 -31.34 27.49
C GLN A 35 -12.24 -30.81 26.45
N THR A 36 -11.53 -31.71 25.74
CA THR A 36 -10.59 -31.32 24.69
C THR A 36 -11.29 -30.54 23.56
N TYR A 37 -12.48 -30.98 23.17
CA TYR A 37 -13.28 -30.28 22.16
C TYR A 37 -13.70 -28.87 22.62
N LEU A 38 -14.15 -28.72 23.87
CA LEU A 38 -14.51 -27.41 24.42
C LEU A 38 -13.29 -26.48 24.51
N THR A 39 -12.14 -26.99 24.96
CA THR A 39 -10.92 -26.19 25.02
C THR A 39 -10.44 -25.76 23.63
N GLU A 40 -10.62 -26.60 22.62
CA GLU A 40 -10.30 -26.25 21.23
C GLU A 40 -11.23 -25.16 20.70
N ILE A 41 -12.54 -25.25 20.97
CA ILE A 41 -13.50 -24.19 20.63
C ILE A 41 -13.11 -22.87 21.30
N ASP A 42 -12.78 -22.89 22.58
CA ASP A 42 -12.41 -21.68 23.30
C ASP A 42 -11.10 -21.08 22.76
N ALA A 43 -10.12 -21.91 22.41
CA ALA A 43 -8.89 -21.49 21.74
C ALA A 43 -9.16 -20.87 20.35
N LEU A 44 -10.05 -21.47 19.56
CA LEU A 44 -10.43 -20.93 18.25
C LEU A 44 -11.20 -19.62 18.39
N ASN A 45 -12.11 -19.50 19.35
CA ASN A 45 -12.85 -18.27 19.59
C ASN A 45 -11.92 -17.13 20.04
N THR A 46 -10.99 -17.42 20.95
CA THR A 46 -10.01 -16.42 21.40
C THR A 46 -9.11 -15.96 20.26
N THR A 47 -8.66 -16.86 19.38
CA THR A 47 -7.87 -16.49 18.20
C THR A 47 -8.68 -15.67 17.19
N ILE A 48 -9.93 -16.03 16.90
CA ILE A 48 -10.83 -15.24 16.03
C ILE A 48 -11.00 -13.83 16.57
N VAL A 49 -11.30 -13.69 17.87
CA VAL A 49 -11.46 -12.37 18.51
C VAL A 49 -10.17 -11.56 18.41
N GLY A 50 -9.02 -12.17 18.72
CA GLY A 50 -7.72 -11.50 18.65
C GLY A 50 -7.36 -11.05 17.23
N LEU A 51 -7.59 -11.89 16.22
CA LEU A 51 -7.35 -11.53 14.81
C LEU A 51 -8.31 -10.44 14.33
N THR A 52 -9.57 -10.50 14.74
CA THR A 52 -10.58 -9.49 14.42
C THR A 52 -10.19 -8.14 15.01
N GLN A 53 -9.75 -8.11 16.27
CA GLN A 53 -9.24 -6.90 16.91
C GLN A 53 -8.00 -6.35 16.20
N LYS A 54 -7.03 -7.20 15.84
CA LYS A 54 -5.86 -6.79 15.05
C LYS A 54 -6.25 -6.20 13.70
N LEU A 55 -7.21 -6.81 13.01
CA LEU A 55 -7.73 -6.33 11.75
C LEU A 55 -8.41 -4.96 11.91
N HIS A 56 -9.25 -4.79 12.94
CA HIS A 56 -9.86 -3.49 13.26
C HIS A 56 -8.83 -2.44 13.65
N ALA A 57 -7.80 -2.80 14.41
CA ALA A 57 -6.71 -1.90 14.77
C ALA A 57 -5.91 -1.47 13.53
N LEU A 58 -5.61 -2.39 12.61
CA LEU A 58 -4.94 -2.07 11.34
C LEU A 58 -5.84 -1.20 10.45
N ARG A 59 -7.15 -1.47 10.40
CA ARG A 59 -8.12 -0.62 9.70
C ARG A 59 -8.28 0.77 10.32
N GLY A 60 -8.18 0.88 11.64
CA GLY A 60 -8.34 2.16 12.36
C GLY A 60 -7.07 3.01 12.43
N SER A 61 -5.88 2.39 12.40
CA SER A 61 -4.60 3.07 12.63
C SER A 61 -3.91 3.56 11.34
N SER A 62 -4.08 2.86 10.21
CA SER A 62 -3.31 3.19 9.00
C SER A 62 -4.03 2.96 7.67
N ALA A 63 -5.28 2.50 7.66
CA ALA A 63 -5.99 2.27 6.41
C ALA A 63 -6.59 3.58 5.89
N LEU A 64 -5.76 4.44 5.32
CA LEU A 64 -6.23 5.34 4.28
C LEU A 64 -7.02 4.49 3.27
N PRO A 65 -8.17 4.97 2.78
CA PRO A 65 -8.93 4.27 1.76
C PRO A 65 -8.12 4.33 0.46
N TRP A 66 -7.15 3.43 0.29
CA TRP A 66 -6.20 3.44 -0.82
C TRP A 66 -6.86 3.42 -2.19
N LYS A 67 -8.08 2.88 -2.27
CA LYS A 67 -8.93 3.00 -3.45
C LYS A 67 -9.28 4.45 -3.76
N GLU A 68 -9.79 5.20 -2.79
CA GLU A 68 -10.13 6.62 -2.93
C GLU A 68 -8.88 7.47 -3.18
N VAL A 69 -7.76 7.15 -2.51
CA VAL A 69 -6.47 7.82 -2.73
C VAL A 69 -6.01 7.61 -4.18
N ALA A 70 -6.04 6.37 -4.67
CA ALA A 70 -5.66 6.05 -6.04
C ALA A 70 -6.59 6.72 -7.07
N GLU A 71 -7.90 6.73 -6.81
CA GLU A 71 -8.87 7.43 -7.66
C GLU A 71 -8.61 8.95 -7.68
N ALA A 72 -8.34 9.56 -6.53
CA ALA A 72 -8.00 10.98 -6.43
C ALA A 72 -6.68 11.30 -7.16
N MET A 73 -5.66 10.44 -7.02
CA MET A 73 -4.39 10.58 -7.74
C MET A 73 -4.60 10.46 -9.25
N ALA A 74 -5.39 9.49 -9.72
CA ALA A 74 -5.69 9.32 -11.14
C ALA A 74 -6.43 10.54 -11.71
N ALA A 75 -7.42 11.07 -10.99
CA ALA A 75 -8.13 12.28 -11.37
C ALA A 75 -7.19 13.50 -11.44
N ASN A 76 -6.30 13.64 -10.46
CA ASN A 76 -5.33 14.74 -10.43
C ASN A 76 -4.30 14.64 -11.58
N SER A 77 -3.83 13.43 -11.89
CA SER A 77 -2.95 13.18 -13.03
C SER A 77 -3.62 13.52 -14.36
N ALA A 78 -4.88 13.12 -14.55
CA ALA A 78 -5.64 13.46 -15.76
C ALA A 78 -5.87 14.98 -15.90
N SER A 79 -6.20 15.66 -14.79
CA SER A 79 -6.30 17.12 -14.75
C SER A 79 -4.97 17.78 -15.12
N SER A 80 -3.87 17.32 -14.51
CA SER A 80 -2.51 17.83 -14.77
C SER A 80 -2.05 17.61 -16.21
N ALA A 81 -2.39 16.46 -16.81
CA ALA A 81 -2.09 16.20 -18.21
C ALA A 81 -2.85 17.16 -19.14
N THR A 82 -4.13 17.42 -18.83
CA THR A 82 -4.98 18.33 -19.59
C THR A 82 -4.47 19.78 -19.49
N THR A 83 -4.09 20.23 -18.29
CA THR A 83 -3.54 21.57 -18.09
C THR A 83 -2.19 21.74 -18.78
N ASN A 84 -1.31 20.72 -18.73
CA ASN A 84 -0.03 20.74 -19.43
C ASN A 84 -0.22 20.84 -20.95
N SER A 85 -1.13 20.03 -21.52
CA SER A 85 -1.47 20.11 -22.94
C SER A 85 -1.97 21.49 -23.34
N ARG A 86 -2.85 22.10 -22.53
CA ARG A 86 -3.33 23.48 -22.74
C ARG A 86 -2.19 24.50 -22.69
N LEU A 87 -1.31 24.41 -21.70
CA LEU A 87 -0.17 25.33 -21.54
C LEU A 87 0.80 25.21 -22.72
N ARG A 88 1.07 23.98 -23.21
CA ARG A 88 1.87 23.76 -24.41
C ARG A 88 1.23 24.40 -25.64
N GLY A 89 -0.09 24.28 -25.80
CA GLY A 89 -0.82 24.95 -26.87
C GLY A 89 -0.68 26.48 -26.80
N GLN A 90 -0.85 27.07 -25.61
CA GLN A 90 -0.66 28.51 -25.40
C GLN A 90 0.78 28.95 -25.68
N MET A 91 1.77 28.15 -25.27
CA MET A 91 3.18 28.44 -25.53
C MET A 91 3.49 28.47 -27.03
N GLU A 92 2.97 27.52 -27.80
CA GLU A 92 3.19 27.49 -29.24
C GLU A 92 2.50 28.67 -29.95
N GLU A 93 1.28 29.04 -29.52
CA GLU A 93 0.58 30.21 -30.04
C GLU A 93 1.39 31.50 -29.78
N GLN A 94 1.86 31.69 -28.54
CA GLN A 94 2.69 32.85 -28.18
C GLN A 94 4.01 32.86 -28.96
N LYS A 95 4.63 31.69 -29.16
CA LYS A 95 5.83 31.53 -29.98
C LYS A 95 5.59 31.92 -31.43
N GLN A 96 4.42 31.60 -31.99
CA GLN A 96 4.07 31.99 -33.34
C GLN A 96 3.86 33.51 -33.46
N ILE A 97 3.15 34.12 -32.51
CA ILE A 97 2.96 35.59 -32.46
C ILE A 97 4.32 36.29 -32.38
N ALA A 98 5.15 35.86 -31.44
CA ALA A 98 6.53 36.29 -31.27
C ALA A 98 7.33 36.28 -32.59
N ARG A 99 7.32 35.14 -33.30
CA ARG A 99 8.00 35.00 -34.60
C ARG A 99 7.46 35.97 -35.64
N THR A 100 6.13 36.10 -35.75
CA THR A 100 5.53 37.01 -36.75
C THR A 100 5.85 38.48 -36.45
N LEU A 101 5.87 38.89 -35.18
CA LEU A 101 6.28 40.23 -34.77
C LEU A 101 7.77 40.47 -35.05
N TYR A 102 8.60 39.46 -34.80
CA TYR A 102 10.02 39.52 -35.10
C TYR A 102 10.29 39.66 -36.61
N GLU A 103 9.64 38.84 -37.45
CA GLU A 103 9.73 38.94 -38.91
C GLU A 103 9.22 40.28 -39.43
N TRP A 104 8.11 40.77 -38.87
CA TRP A 104 7.56 42.08 -39.20
C TRP A 104 8.54 43.20 -38.85
N ALA A 105 9.11 43.18 -37.64
CA ALA A 105 10.08 44.16 -37.18
C ALA A 105 11.33 44.16 -38.08
N LYS A 106 11.84 42.97 -38.40
CA LYS A 106 12.98 42.79 -39.31
C LYS A 106 12.73 43.35 -40.71
N ALA A 107 11.49 43.26 -41.21
CA ALA A 107 11.12 43.78 -42.53
C ALA A 107 10.91 45.31 -42.56
N HIS A 108 10.62 45.93 -41.41
CA HIS A 108 10.22 47.35 -41.33
C HIS A 108 11.21 48.25 -40.57
N LEU A 109 12.22 47.69 -39.87
CA LEU A 109 13.30 48.46 -39.29
C LEU A 109 14.51 48.56 -40.25
N PRO A 110 15.12 49.75 -40.41
CA PRO A 110 16.37 49.90 -41.15
C PRO A 110 17.48 49.07 -40.51
N THR A 111 18.13 48.21 -41.30
CA THR A 111 19.10 47.20 -40.86
C THR A 111 20.47 47.75 -40.39
N ASP A 112 20.63 49.06 -40.25
CA ASP A 112 21.91 49.72 -39.91
C ASP A 112 22.10 49.98 -38.40
N THR A 113 21.12 49.63 -37.55
CA THR A 113 21.19 49.86 -36.11
C THR A 113 21.67 48.63 -35.34
N ASP A 114 22.77 48.80 -34.60
CA ASP A 114 23.40 47.84 -33.66
C ASP A 114 22.38 47.13 -32.73
N GLU A 115 21.25 47.80 -32.46
CA GLU A 115 20.10 47.33 -31.68
C GLU A 115 19.44 46.06 -32.24
N MET A 116 19.49 45.82 -33.56
CA MET A 116 18.91 44.62 -34.17
C MET A 116 19.71 43.35 -33.82
N THR A 117 21.02 43.49 -33.61
CA THR A 117 21.94 42.42 -33.23
C THR A 117 21.73 41.99 -31.76
N GLU A 118 21.50 42.95 -30.86
CA GLU A 118 21.14 42.67 -29.46
C GLU A 118 19.76 41.99 -29.36
N LEU A 119 18.80 42.40 -30.19
CA LEU A 119 17.49 41.75 -30.24
C LEU A 119 17.61 40.29 -30.72
N GLU A 120 18.42 40.03 -31.76
CA GLU A 120 18.69 38.68 -32.26
C GLU A 120 19.32 37.78 -31.18
N ALA A 121 20.29 38.30 -30.41
CA ALA A 121 20.92 37.56 -29.31
C ALA A 121 19.91 37.21 -28.19
N MET A 122 19.08 38.17 -27.78
CA MET A 122 18.04 37.97 -26.77
C MET A 122 16.97 36.96 -27.25
N TRP A 123 16.57 37.01 -28.52
CA TRP A 123 15.64 36.05 -29.10
C TRP A 123 16.23 34.63 -29.16
N LEU A 124 17.52 34.50 -29.44
CA LEU A 124 18.22 33.22 -29.43
C LEU A 124 18.26 32.63 -28.01
N GLU A 125 18.48 33.47 -26.99
CA GLU A 125 18.46 33.05 -25.58
C GLU A 125 17.07 32.57 -25.15
N VAL A 126 16.01 33.31 -25.50
CA VAL A 126 14.62 32.91 -25.21
C VAL A 126 14.24 31.63 -25.95
N ALA A 127 14.68 31.47 -27.21
CA ALA A 127 14.42 30.26 -27.99
C ALA A 127 15.14 29.02 -27.43
N THR A 128 16.39 29.18 -26.97
CA THR A 128 17.20 28.08 -26.42
C THR A 128 16.81 27.69 -24.99
N LEU A 129 16.27 28.61 -24.19
CA LEU A 129 15.69 28.28 -22.88
C LEU A 129 14.57 27.23 -22.99
N THR A 130 13.81 27.24 -24.09
CA THR A 130 12.69 26.32 -24.31
C THR A 130 13.11 24.91 -24.78
N ASP A 131 14.33 24.75 -25.26
CA ASP A 131 14.85 23.47 -25.79
C ASP A 131 15.60 22.65 -24.72
N THR A 132 15.91 23.27 -23.58
CA THR A 132 16.29 22.53 -22.37
C THR A 132 15.04 21.89 -21.75
N GLY A 133 14.62 20.75 -22.31
CA GLY A 133 13.51 19.90 -21.84
C GLY A 133 13.66 19.34 -20.41
N HIS A 134 14.41 20.01 -19.52
CA HIS A 134 14.79 19.56 -18.19
C HIS A 134 14.27 20.42 -17.03
N VAL A 135 13.53 21.49 -17.28
CA VAL A 135 12.95 22.30 -16.18
C VAL A 135 11.61 21.72 -15.67
N CYS A 136 10.95 20.87 -16.45
CA CYS A 136 10.03 19.91 -15.86
C CYS A 136 10.90 18.81 -15.24
N ARG A 137 11.19 18.91 -13.94
CA ARG A 137 11.70 17.77 -13.16
C ARG A 137 10.78 16.59 -13.44
N GLU A 138 11.18 15.71 -14.34
CA GLU A 138 10.72 14.34 -14.34
C GLU A 138 11.15 13.80 -12.99
N ILE A 139 10.27 13.90 -11.99
CA ILE A 139 10.39 12.98 -10.87
C ILE A 139 10.06 11.63 -11.48
N GLY A 140 11.10 10.95 -11.96
CA GLY A 140 10.97 9.66 -12.61
C GLY A 140 10.30 8.70 -11.65
N PHE A 141 9.55 7.73 -12.18
CA PHE A 141 8.97 6.66 -11.37
C PHE A 141 10.03 5.96 -10.50
N SER A 142 11.30 5.96 -10.94
CA SER A 142 12.47 5.51 -10.18
C SER A 142 12.77 6.30 -8.90
N GLU A 143 12.49 7.60 -8.89
CA GLU A 143 12.70 8.47 -7.72
C GLU A 143 11.60 8.26 -6.68
N LEU A 144 10.37 8.01 -7.14
CA LEU A 144 9.27 7.56 -6.28
C LEU A 144 9.52 6.13 -5.75
N GLN A 145 10.05 5.22 -6.58
CA GLN A 145 10.43 3.87 -6.18
C GLN A 145 11.44 3.91 -5.01
N HIS A 146 12.50 4.71 -5.12
CA HIS A 146 13.47 4.89 -4.03
C HIS A 146 12.87 5.50 -2.75
N PHE A 147 11.89 6.40 -2.88
CA PHE A 147 11.18 6.96 -1.74
C PHE A 147 10.32 5.90 -1.02
N PHE A 148 9.66 5.02 -1.77
CA PHE A 148 8.87 3.92 -1.20
C PHE A 148 9.76 2.81 -0.63
N ASP A 149 10.84 2.43 -1.30
CA ASP A 149 11.79 1.40 -0.83
C ASP A 149 12.50 1.83 0.47
N GLY A 150 12.68 3.14 0.68
CA GLY A 150 13.21 3.70 1.93
C GLY A 150 12.25 3.59 3.12
N TYR A 151 10.93 3.54 2.88
CA TYR A 151 9.92 3.45 3.93
C TYR A 151 9.77 2.03 4.49
N ASP A 152 9.88 1.00 3.64
CA ASP A 152 9.83 -0.40 4.06
C ASP A 152 11.02 -0.80 4.96
N SER A 153 12.12 -0.05 4.89
CA SER A 153 13.35 -0.32 5.64
C SER A 153 13.35 0.26 7.07
N GLN A 154 12.42 1.16 7.43
CA GLN A 154 12.38 1.80 8.76
C GLN A 154 11.29 1.25 9.69
N GLY A 155 10.41 0.37 9.20
CA GLY A 155 9.25 -0.13 9.97
C GLY A 155 9.52 -1.29 10.92
N THR A 156 10.70 -1.91 10.91
CA THR A 156 10.93 -3.22 11.57
C THR A 156 11.92 -3.23 12.73
N GLU A 157 12.67 -2.16 13.03
CA GLU A 157 13.74 -2.23 14.03
C GLU A 157 13.43 -1.67 15.43
N GLN A 158 12.29 -1.01 15.69
CA GLN A 158 12.07 -0.34 16.99
C GLN A 158 11.25 -1.10 18.05
N VAL A 159 10.82 -2.36 17.83
CA VAL A 159 10.00 -3.07 18.83
C VAL A 159 10.78 -4.12 19.66
N ALA A 160 12.07 -4.37 19.38
CA ALA A 160 12.81 -5.47 19.99
C ALA A 160 13.82 -5.07 21.09
N SER A 161 13.79 -3.85 21.64
CA SER A 161 14.73 -3.46 22.69
C SER A 161 14.07 -2.62 23.78
N SER A 162 13.31 -3.27 24.68
CA SER A 162 12.98 -2.75 26.03
C SER A 162 12.19 -3.78 26.84
N HIS A 163 12.74 -4.95 27.20
CA HIS A 163 12.34 -5.64 28.45
C HIS A 163 13.27 -6.81 28.80
N SER A 164 14.43 -6.53 29.40
CA SER A 164 15.11 -7.51 30.25
C SER A 164 15.88 -6.77 31.33
N GLY A 165 15.21 -6.51 32.45
CA GLY A 165 15.81 -5.97 33.65
C GLY A 165 14.95 -6.41 34.83
N ASP A 166 15.58 -7.22 35.66
CA ASP A 166 15.32 -7.35 37.09
C ASP A 166 14.16 -8.28 37.51
N ASP A 167 14.53 -9.49 37.95
CA ASP A 167 14.22 -9.87 39.34
C ASP A 167 15.14 -11.02 39.78
N GLU A 168 16.11 -10.66 40.60
CA GLU A 168 16.98 -11.54 41.39
C GLU A 168 16.72 -11.18 42.86
N SER A 169 15.97 -12.02 43.59
CA SER A 169 16.08 -12.33 45.04
C SER A 169 14.89 -13.18 45.52
#